data_AF-A0AAU2FCM8-F1
#
_entry.id   AF-A0AAU2FCM8-F1
#
_cell.length_a   1.000
_cell.length_b   1.000
_cell.length_c   1.000
_cell.angle_alpha   90.00
_cell.angle_beta   90.00
_cell.angle_gamma   90.00
#
_symmetry.space_group_name_H-M   'P 1'
#
loop_
_entity.id
_entity.type
_entity.pdbx_description
1 polymer ?
#
loop_
_entity_poly.entity_id
_entity_poly.type
_entity_poly.pdbx_seq_one_letter_code
_entity_poly.pdbx_strand_id
1 'polypeptide(L)'
;MASDKAAAKHQVCLWLTPKIFPDLSDPLPRVREFFDHYAEWTTTADQVVVVFCAGNGDHILNYRGLENVQDSFDWARYNCYAGEHADAMAHNLNWLLRVREGGERSYNPYCAGPMFILSEQVMTYRVLQRIYAALREEADRRGIELRLLEYLEPGPEFCRSEWKTHRHPEGAPGSADAGGTMATGVIDVCSSLRADERAYAAYPQGIEEGLCTGDFVAAQTAAFTRDMELDGVFLGNQFGLLGFWHPDNAPEPTPERRAGITRFFDGLREQMGDRLIYWMDSYWPAEVEGERWAMSPENYRRLDAVMVSNFAVLVERTQIIPNLESRLRIRDQHGGGPKVLFSFDFVDPWYTYRVHLDDRKNFEYQHQVYRQYGDRCDGVTFFANDTFGHFVTHPPLAETHAVVTGVLDRRTT
;
A
#
# COMPACT_ATOMS: atom_id res chain seq x y z
N MET A 1 -42.98 -7.87 0.95
CA MET A 1 -41.81 -8.52 0.34
C MET A 1 -40.59 -7.84 0.93
N ALA A 2 -40.01 -8.45 1.96
CA ALA A 2 -38.72 -8.00 2.48
C ALA A 2 -37.69 -8.28 1.38
N SER A 3 -37.01 -7.24 0.88
CA SER A 3 -35.86 -7.48 0.02
C SER A 3 -34.79 -8.12 0.90
N ASP A 4 -34.38 -9.34 0.58
CA ASP A 4 -33.11 -9.90 1.07
C ASP A 4 -32.02 -8.94 0.62
N LYS A 5 -31.65 -7.99 1.50
CA LYS A 5 -30.34 -7.35 1.38
C LYS A 5 -29.36 -8.47 1.67
N ALA A 6 -28.75 -9.01 0.63
CA ALA A 6 -27.57 -9.85 0.78
C ALA A 6 -26.64 -9.18 1.80
N ALA A 7 -26.29 -9.89 2.87
CA ALA A 7 -25.37 -9.37 3.86
C ALA A 7 -24.10 -8.88 3.13
N ALA A 8 -23.66 -7.67 3.43
CA ALA A 8 -22.45 -7.12 2.81
C ALA A 8 -21.27 -8.04 3.15
N LYS A 9 -20.63 -8.62 2.12
CA LYS A 9 -19.47 -9.51 2.27
C LYS A 9 -18.39 -8.81 3.10
N HIS A 10 -17.93 -9.43 4.18
CA HIS A 10 -16.83 -8.96 4.99
C HIS A 10 -15.49 -9.37 4.39
N GLN A 11 -14.63 -8.39 4.16
CA GLN A 11 -13.32 -8.59 3.56
C GLN A 11 -12.20 -8.50 4.60
N VAL A 12 -11.22 -9.41 4.52
CA VAL A 12 -9.94 -9.30 5.26
C VAL A 12 -8.82 -9.10 4.25
N CYS A 13 -8.08 -8.00 4.40
CA CYS A 13 -6.97 -7.63 3.55
C CYS A 13 -5.64 -7.73 4.30
N LEU A 14 -4.76 -8.64 3.87
CA LEU A 14 -3.49 -8.95 4.52
C LEU A 14 -2.34 -8.47 3.65
N TRP A 15 -1.49 -7.61 4.20
CA TRP A 15 -0.32 -7.11 3.48
C TRP A 15 0.90 -7.97 3.82
N LEU A 16 1.54 -8.49 2.78
CA LEU A 16 2.59 -9.49 2.92
C LEU A 16 3.83 -9.06 2.14
N THR A 17 5.00 -9.13 2.76
CA THR A 17 6.27 -8.83 2.08
C THR A 17 7.07 -10.11 1.82
N PRO A 18 8.01 -10.11 0.85
CA PRO A 18 8.86 -11.27 0.61
C PRO A 18 9.79 -11.62 1.78
N LYS A 19 9.90 -10.73 2.80
CA LYS A 19 10.71 -10.93 3.99
C LYS A 19 10.34 -12.19 4.76
N ILE A 20 9.11 -12.69 4.62
CA ILE A 20 8.68 -13.92 5.28
C ILE A 20 9.43 -15.16 4.79
N PHE A 21 9.97 -15.13 3.56
CA PHE A 21 10.52 -16.30 2.88
C PHE A 21 11.98 -16.51 3.24
N PRO A 22 12.34 -17.58 3.97
CA PRO A 22 13.73 -17.93 4.18
C PRO A 22 14.41 -18.38 2.88
N ASP A 23 13.67 -18.96 1.94
CA ASP A 23 14.13 -19.37 0.61
C ASP A 23 13.09 -18.95 -0.45
N LEU A 24 13.44 -17.95 -1.28
CA LEU A 24 12.60 -17.48 -2.37
C LEU A 24 12.45 -18.51 -3.50
N SER A 25 13.38 -19.48 -3.58
CA SER A 25 13.33 -20.55 -4.58
C SER A 25 12.34 -21.67 -4.20
N ASP A 26 11.83 -21.70 -2.98
CA ASP A 26 10.76 -22.60 -2.55
C ASP A 26 9.78 -21.87 -1.61
N PRO A 27 8.82 -21.09 -2.15
CA PRO A 27 7.94 -20.27 -1.31
C PRO A 27 6.83 -21.08 -0.61
N LEU A 28 6.53 -22.29 -1.08
CA LEU A 28 5.34 -23.04 -0.67
C LEU A 28 5.28 -23.36 0.84
N PRO A 29 6.35 -23.80 1.50
CA PRO A 29 6.32 -24.07 2.94
C PRO A 29 5.89 -22.85 3.75
N ARG A 30 6.41 -21.66 3.41
CA ARG A 30 6.08 -20.44 4.14
C ARG A 30 4.69 -19.91 3.81
N VAL A 31 4.23 -20.09 2.57
CA VAL A 31 2.83 -19.80 2.21
C VAL A 31 1.85 -20.63 3.02
N ARG A 32 2.14 -21.93 3.24
CA ARG A 32 1.32 -22.78 4.12
C ARG A 32 1.29 -22.26 5.55
N GLU A 33 2.46 -21.96 6.10
CA GLU A 33 2.57 -21.39 7.45
C GLU A 33 1.83 -20.06 7.58
N PHE A 34 1.83 -19.21 6.54
CA PHE A 34 1.05 -17.97 6.51
C PHE A 34 -0.44 -18.24 6.65
N PHE A 35 -1.01 -19.13 5.82
CA PHE A 35 -2.44 -19.45 5.92
C PHE A 35 -2.81 -20.20 7.19
N ASP A 36 -1.89 -21.00 7.76
CA ASP A 36 -2.10 -21.65 9.07
C ASP A 36 -2.14 -20.60 10.20
N HIS A 37 -1.19 -19.66 10.19
CA HIS A 37 -1.08 -18.61 11.20
C HIS A 37 -2.28 -17.66 11.21
N TYR A 38 -2.78 -17.32 10.01
CA TYR A 38 -3.91 -16.42 9.82
C TYR A 38 -5.25 -17.14 9.59
N ALA A 39 -5.35 -18.43 9.94
CA ALA A 39 -6.55 -19.23 9.71
C ALA A 39 -7.81 -18.61 10.34
N GLU A 40 -7.72 -18.10 11.58
CA GLU A 40 -8.86 -17.46 12.26
C GLU A 40 -9.44 -16.28 11.49
N TRP A 41 -8.60 -15.54 10.78
CA TRP A 41 -9.01 -14.37 9.98
C TRP A 41 -9.51 -14.77 8.60
N THR A 42 -8.80 -15.69 7.94
CA THR A 42 -9.07 -16.08 6.55
C THR A 42 -10.27 -17.01 6.40
N THR A 43 -10.62 -17.76 7.45
CA THR A 43 -11.78 -18.68 7.43
C THR A 43 -13.10 -18.00 7.82
N THR A 44 -13.06 -16.86 8.52
CA THR A 44 -14.24 -16.10 8.91
C THR A 44 -14.59 -14.98 7.93
N ALA A 45 -13.73 -14.71 6.94
CA ALA A 45 -13.96 -13.69 5.94
C ALA A 45 -14.73 -14.25 4.74
N ASP A 46 -15.59 -13.44 4.12
CA ASP A 46 -16.26 -13.80 2.86
C ASP A 46 -15.31 -13.69 1.66
N GLN A 47 -14.26 -12.88 1.80
CA GLN A 47 -13.21 -12.68 0.81
C GLN A 47 -11.90 -12.35 1.50
N VAL A 48 -10.83 -13.02 1.08
CA VAL A 48 -9.46 -12.71 1.51
C VAL A 48 -8.76 -11.96 0.39
N VAL A 49 -8.13 -10.85 0.73
CA VAL A 49 -7.25 -10.14 -0.18
C VAL A 49 -5.85 -10.21 0.38
N VAL A 50 -4.89 -10.62 -0.44
CA VAL A 50 -3.46 -10.49 -0.12
C VAL A 50 -2.90 -9.37 -0.98
N VAL A 51 -2.33 -8.36 -0.33
CA VAL A 51 -1.54 -7.31 -0.98
C VAL A 51 -0.08 -7.73 -0.84
N PHE A 52 0.50 -8.22 -1.93
CA PHE A 52 1.91 -8.54 -1.94
C PHE A 52 2.72 -7.24 -2.13
N CYS A 53 3.74 -7.06 -1.30
CA CYS A 53 4.57 -5.86 -1.30
C CYS A 53 5.99 -6.25 -1.70
N ALA A 54 6.20 -6.54 -2.99
CA ALA A 54 7.50 -6.98 -3.49
C ALA A 54 8.57 -5.90 -3.33
N GLY A 55 8.19 -4.63 -3.40
CA GLY A 55 9.09 -3.48 -3.23
C GLY A 55 8.34 -2.14 -3.20
N ASN A 56 8.99 -1.06 -3.60
CA ASN A 56 8.33 0.25 -3.80
C ASN A 56 7.63 0.40 -5.16
N GLY A 57 7.37 -0.69 -5.88
CA GLY A 57 6.78 -0.58 -7.22
C GLY A 57 7.76 -0.28 -8.35
N ASP A 58 9.06 -0.04 -8.10
CA ASP A 58 10.04 0.06 -9.20
C ASP A 58 10.04 -1.21 -10.07
N HIS A 59 9.78 -2.37 -9.48
CA HIS A 59 9.63 -3.64 -10.19
C HIS A 59 8.46 -3.63 -11.19
N ILE A 60 7.43 -2.80 -10.99
CA ILE A 60 6.38 -2.58 -11.97
C ILE A 60 6.87 -1.61 -13.04
N LEU A 61 7.44 -0.47 -12.61
CA LEU A 61 7.85 0.63 -13.49
C LEU A 61 9.00 0.26 -14.43
N ASN A 62 9.88 -0.67 -14.00
CA ASN A 62 10.97 -1.22 -14.80
C ASN A 62 10.61 -2.51 -15.55
N TYR A 63 9.38 -3.03 -15.42
CA TYR A 63 9.02 -4.31 -16.02
C TYR A 63 9.03 -4.25 -17.55
N ARG A 64 9.67 -5.25 -18.17
CA ARG A 64 9.88 -5.28 -19.63
C ARG A 64 8.95 -6.25 -20.37
N GLY A 65 8.13 -7.03 -19.67
CA GLY A 65 7.25 -8.03 -20.27
C GLY A 65 7.70 -9.47 -20.02
N LEU A 66 6.83 -10.42 -20.39
CA LEU A 66 6.97 -11.86 -20.11
C LEU A 66 8.21 -12.51 -20.72
N GLU A 67 8.72 -11.97 -21.82
CA GLU A 67 9.95 -12.43 -22.44
C GLU A 67 11.20 -12.14 -21.60
N ASN A 68 11.08 -11.26 -20.60
CA ASN A 68 12.17 -10.84 -19.71
C ASN A 68 11.97 -11.32 -18.26
N VAL A 69 11.24 -12.42 -18.03
CA VAL A 69 10.95 -12.91 -16.66
C VAL A 69 12.19 -13.31 -15.84
N GLN A 70 13.36 -13.46 -16.47
CA GLN A 70 14.61 -13.70 -15.77
C GLN A 70 15.30 -12.44 -15.28
N ASP A 71 14.82 -11.25 -15.69
CA ASP A 71 15.33 -9.99 -15.19
C ASP A 71 15.12 -9.93 -13.67
N SER A 72 16.18 -9.55 -12.97
CA SER A 72 16.16 -9.31 -11.53
C SER A 72 15.74 -7.87 -11.24
N PHE A 73 15.09 -7.66 -10.10
CA PHE A 73 14.79 -6.34 -9.57
C PHE A 73 15.14 -6.29 -8.09
N ASP A 74 15.33 -5.07 -7.58
CA ASP A 74 15.54 -4.87 -6.15
C ASP A 74 14.21 -4.95 -5.40
N TRP A 75 14.16 -5.74 -4.33
CA TRP A 75 12.93 -6.05 -3.60
C TRP A 75 13.03 -5.58 -2.15
N ALA A 76 11.94 -5.68 -1.40
CA ALA A 76 11.75 -5.15 -0.04
C ALA A 76 12.62 -5.81 1.06
N ARG A 77 13.90 -6.06 0.77
CA ARG A 77 14.92 -6.63 1.67
C ARG A 77 15.54 -5.60 2.62
N TYR A 78 15.23 -4.33 2.44
CA TYR A 78 15.66 -3.24 3.32
C TYR A 78 14.54 -2.91 4.31
N ASN A 79 14.91 -2.46 5.49
CA ASN A 79 13.98 -1.96 6.51
C ASN A 79 13.85 -0.42 6.51
N CYS A 80 14.41 0.26 5.51
CA CYS A 80 14.34 1.70 5.35
C CYS A 80 14.52 2.08 3.88
N TYR A 81 14.61 3.38 3.60
CA TYR A 81 14.95 3.93 2.28
C TYR A 81 16.35 3.51 1.87
N ALA A 82 16.47 2.92 0.68
CA ALA A 82 17.74 2.48 0.12
C ALA A 82 18.02 3.29 -1.16
N GLY A 83 18.62 4.46 -1.06
CA GLY A 83 19.19 5.17 -2.23
C GLY A 83 20.61 4.71 -2.54
N GLU A 84 21.13 4.97 -3.75
CA GLU A 84 22.56 4.74 -4.07
C GLU A 84 23.51 5.52 -3.15
N HIS A 85 23.04 6.65 -2.60
CA HIS A 85 23.77 7.48 -1.65
C HIS A 85 23.34 7.28 -0.19
N ALA A 86 22.56 6.24 0.11
CA ALA A 86 22.17 5.93 1.46
C ALA A 86 23.39 5.48 2.28
N ASP A 87 23.93 6.38 3.09
CA ASP A 87 24.94 6.05 4.10
C ASP A 87 24.24 5.40 5.29
N ALA A 88 24.41 4.09 5.43
CA ALA A 88 23.85 3.32 6.54
C ALA A 88 24.30 3.87 7.90
N MET A 89 25.52 4.40 8.02
CA MET A 89 26.02 4.96 9.27
C MET A 89 25.34 6.30 9.58
N ALA A 90 25.14 7.16 8.58
CA ALA A 90 24.38 8.41 8.74
C ALA A 90 22.90 8.16 9.06
N HIS A 91 22.27 7.19 8.39
CA HIS A 91 20.88 6.78 8.68
C HIS A 91 20.77 6.25 10.12
N ASN A 92 21.69 5.39 10.55
CA ASN A 92 21.70 4.82 11.90
C ASN A 92 22.05 5.84 12.97
N LEU A 93 22.81 6.89 12.64
CA LEU A 93 23.05 8.01 13.55
C LEU A 93 21.75 8.80 13.81
N ASN A 94 20.96 9.06 12.77
CA ASN A 94 19.63 9.67 12.92
C ASN A 94 18.70 8.80 13.78
N TRP A 95 18.78 7.47 13.67
CA TRP A 95 18.02 6.56 14.53
C TRP A 95 18.33 6.70 16.03
N LEU A 96 19.59 7.03 16.39
CA LEU A 96 19.98 7.30 17.78
C LEU A 96 19.51 8.69 18.27
N LEU A 97 19.13 9.58 17.36
CA LEU A 97 18.77 10.96 17.64
C LEU A 97 17.26 11.17 17.42
N ARG A 98 16.47 11.14 18.50
CA ARG A 98 15.03 11.50 18.46
C ARG A 98 14.75 12.96 18.02
N VAL A 99 15.80 13.76 17.87
CA VAL A 99 15.75 15.21 17.66
C VAL A 99 16.85 15.58 16.67
N ARG A 100 16.54 16.35 15.62
CA ARG A 100 17.54 16.85 14.66
C ARG A 100 18.64 17.65 15.38
N GLU A 101 19.84 17.74 14.78
CA GLU A 101 20.73 18.87 15.07
C GLU A 101 19.96 20.16 14.74
N GLY A 102 19.57 20.92 15.77
CA GLY A 102 18.65 22.06 15.66
C GLY A 102 17.49 22.05 16.66
N GLY A 103 17.24 20.93 17.36
CA GLY A 103 16.24 20.86 18.43
C GLY A 103 14.81 20.57 17.98
N GLU A 104 14.58 20.38 16.67
CA GLU A 104 13.29 20.03 16.10
C GLU A 104 12.99 18.54 16.32
N ARG A 105 11.82 18.24 16.89
CA ARG A 105 11.30 16.86 16.97
C ARG A 105 10.95 16.39 15.57
N SER A 106 11.34 15.17 15.21
CA SER A 106 10.72 14.50 14.04
C SER A 106 9.21 14.43 14.27
N TYR A 107 8.42 14.78 13.25
CA TYR A 107 6.95 14.65 13.31
C TYR A 107 6.50 13.19 13.45
N ASN A 108 7.38 12.23 13.10
CA ASN A 108 7.16 10.81 13.31
C ASN A 108 7.86 10.35 14.62
N PRO A 109 7.11 9.89 15.62
CA PRO A 109 7.68 9.44 16.90
C PRO A 109 8.36 8.06 16.83
N TYR A 110 8.22 7.31 15.72
CA TYR A 110 8.90 6.04 15.49
C TYR A 110 9.85 6.19 14.29
N CYS A 111 11.15 6.19 14.56
CA CYS A 111 12.16 6.17 13.50
C CYS A 111 12.02 4.85 12.71
N ALA A 112 12.24 4.91 11.38
CA ALA A 112 12.66 3.73 10.64
C ALA A 112 13.86 3.15 11.41
N GLY A 113 13.84 1.86 11.73
CA GLY A 113 14.89 1.22 12.53
C GLY A 113 16.28 1.38 11.91
N PRO A 114 17.35 0.90 12.57
CA PRO A 114 18.68 0.96 11.95
C PRO A 114 18.65 0.26 10.59
N MET A 115 19.19 0.88 9.54
CA MET A 115 19.30 0.30 8.20
C MET A 115 20.08 -1.01 8.23
N PHE A 116 19.45 -2.08 7.76
CA PHE A 116 20.07 -3.38 7.49
C PHE A 116 19.47 -4.02 6.24
N ILE A 117 20.23 -4.96 5.67
CA ILE A 117 19.77 -5.84 4.59
C ILE A 117 19.35 -7.16 5.23
N LEU A 118 18.09 -7.54 5.04
CA LEU A 118 17.53 -8.76 5.63
C LEU A 118 17.99 -10.02 4.87
N SER A 119 18.17 -9.92 3.56
CA SER A 119 18.44 -11.07 2.69
C SER A 119 19.20 -10.64 1.44
N GLU A 120 20.17 -11.46 1.04
CA GLU A 120 20.94 -11.31 -0.21
C GLU A 120 20.34 -12.09 -1.39
N GLN A 121 19.19 -12.74 -1.19
CA GLN A 121 18.56 -13.54 -2.23
C GLN A 121 18.11 -12.66 -3.41
N VAL A 122 18.30 -13.18 -4.62
CA VAL A 122 17.92 -12.50 -5.86
C VAL A 122 16.44 -12.74 -6.14
N MET A 123 15.70 -11.65 -6.33
CA MET A 123 14.33 -11.69 -6.83
C MET A 123 14.32 -11.45 -8.33
N THR A 124 13.82 -12.42 -9.10
CA THR A 124 13.48 -12.24 -10.51
C THR A 124 11.97 -12.25 -10.67
N TYR A 125 11.48 -11.75 -11.80
CA TYR A 125 10.04 -11.82 -12.11
C TYR A 125 9.52 -13.27 -12.14
N ARG A 126 10.34 -14.25 -12.53
CA ARG A 126 9.99 -15.68 -12.45
C ARG A 126 9.85 -16.16 -11.01
N VAL A 127 10.70 -15.71 -10.10
CA VAL A 127 10.57 -16.02 -8.66
C VAL A 127 9.28 -15.41 -8.12
N LEU A 128 9.00 -14.15 -8.47
CA LEU A 128 7.77 -13.46 -8.07
C LEU A 128 6.51 -14.20 -8.56
N GLN A 129 6.47 -14.63 -9.83
CA GLN A 129 5.38 -15.45 -10.38
C GLN A 129 5.17 -16.75 -9.59
N ARG A 130 6.25 -17.40 -9.14
CA ARG A 130 6.15 -18.63 -8.32
C ARG A 130 5.57 -18.36 -6.93
N ILE A 131 5.87 -17.20 -6.33
CA ILE A 131 5.27 -16.80 -5.05
C ILE A 131 3.77 -16.59 -5.21
N TYR A 132 3.35 -15.86 -6.25
CA TYR A 132 1.92 -15.65 -6.53
C TYR A 132 1.19 -16.96 -6.79
N ALA A 133 1.78 -17.85 -7.60
CA ALA A 133 1.22 -19.16 -7.88
C ALA A 133 1.06 -19.98 -6.58
N ALA A 134 2.07 -20.01 -5.71
CA ALA A 134 2.00 -20.71 -4.43
C ALA A 134 0.89 -20.16 -3.53
N LEU A 135 0.70 -18.83 -3.47
CA LEU A 135 -0.40 -18.21 -2.72
C LEU A 135 -1.77 -18.64 -3.24
N ARG A 136 -1.96 -18.64 -4.58
CA ARG A 136 -3.23 -19.06 -5.20
C ARG A 136 -3.50 -20.54 -4.99
N GLU A 137 -2.53 -21.41 -5.31
CA GLU A 137 -2.66 -22.86 -5.16
C GLU A 137 -3.02 -23.26 -3.73
N GLU A 138 -2.38 -22.61 -2.74
CA GLU A 138 -2.64 -22.88 -1.34
C GLU A 138 -4.01 -22.37 -0.87
N ALA A 139 -4.45 -21.20 -1.33
CA ALA A 139 -5.78 -20.68 -1.06
C ALA A 139 -6.87 -21.57 -1.67
N ASP A 140 -6.71 -21.98 -2.93
CA ASP A 140 -7.62 -22.88 -3.63
C ASP A 140 -7.75 -24.23 -2.90
N ARG A 141 -6.62 -24.78 -2.44
CA ARG A 141 -6.58 -26.02 -1.65
C ARG A 141 -7.37 -25.91 -0.34
N ARG A 142 -7.45 -24.71 0.24
CA ARG A 142 -8.18 -24.41 1.48
C ARG A 142 -9.62 -23.93 1.24
N GLY A 143 -10.03 -23.75 -0.03
CA GLY A 143 -11.34 -23.20 -0.38
C GLY A 143 -11.50 -21.71 -0.03
N ILE A 144 -10.39 -20.96 0.04
CA ILE A 144 -10.39 -19.52 0.35
C ILE A 144 -10.62 -18.73 -0.93
N GLU A 145 -11.64 -17.85 -0.95
CA GLU A 145 -11.84 -16.88 -2.05
C GLU A 145 -10.75 -15.79 -1.99
N LEU A 146 -9.59 -16.05 -2.61
CA LEU A 146 -8.44 -15.15 -2.62
C LEU A 146 -8.49 -14.16 -3.80
N ARG A 147 -8.24 -12.88 -3.50
CA ARG A 147 -7.77 -11.88 -4.46
C ARG A 147 -6.32 -11.51 -4.16
N LEU A 148 -5.49 -11.45 -5.20
CA LEU A 148 -4.08 -11.13 -5.07
C LEU A 148 -3.79 -9.81 -5.79
N LEU A 149 -3.32 -8.82 -5.03
CA LEU A 149 -2.94 -7.50 -5.52
C LEU A 149 -1.44 -7.28 -5.33
N GLU A 150 -0.80 -6.53 -6.21
CA GLU A 150 0.56 -6.01 -5.97
C GLU A 150 0.51 -4.59 -5.43
N TYR A 151 1.44 -4.26 -4.54
CA TYR A 151 1.61 -2.93 -3.99
C TYR A 151 2.43 -2.04 -4.91
N LEU A 152 1.90 -0.86 -5.21
CA LEU A 152 2.59 0.20 -5.95
C LEU A 152 2.80 1.40 -5.01
N GLU A 153 4.02 1.53 -4.50
CA GLU A 153 4.40 2.60 -3.59
C GLU A 153 4.73 3.89 -4.37
N PRO A 154 4.30 5.06 -3.91
CA PRO A 154 4.58 6.31 -4.64
C PRO A 154 6.02 6.80 -4.53
N GLY A 155 6.71 6.56 -3.42
CA GLY A 155 8.09 6.97 -3.13
C GLY A 155 9.15 5.90 -3.39
N PRO A 156 10.37 6.09 -2.85
CA PRO A 156 11.46 5.10 -2.94
C PRO A 156 11.56 4.23 -1.66
N GLU A 157 10.45 3.80 -1.08
CA GLU A 157 10.49 3.05 0.17
C GLU A 157 11.07 1.62 -0.03
N PHE A 158 11.76 1.04 0.95
CA PHE A 158 12.02 -0.41 1.03
C PHE A 158 13.04 -1.03 0.07
N CYS A 159 13.36 -0.38 -1.05
CA CYS A 159 14.24 -0.86 -2.12
C CYS A 159 14.96 0.32 -2.78
N ARG A 160 15.99 0.02 -3.56
CA ARG A 160 16.53 1.00 -4.52
C ARG A 160 15.51 1.29 -5.60
N SER A 161 15.32 2.56 -5.90
CA SER A 161 14.43 3.04 -6.95
C SER A 161 15.22 3.57 -8.14
N GLU A 162 15.51 2.71 -9.10
CA GLU A 162 16.22 3.14 -10.29
C GLU A 162 15.33 4.00 -11.20
N TRP A 163 14.07 3.65 -11.37
CA TRP A 163 13.14 4.39 -12.22
C TRP A 163 12.90 5.79 -11.66
N LYS A 164 12.58 5.90 -10.36
CA LYS A 164 12.15 7.16 -9.74
C LYS A 164 13.29 8.12 -9.44
N THR A 165 14.49 7.65 -9.10
CA THR A 165 15.58 8.55 -8.66
C THR A 165 16.71 8.72 -9.67
N HIS A 166 16.85 7.82 -10.65
CA HIS A 166 17.94 7.88 -11.62
C HIS A 166 17.45 8.07 -13.06
N ARG A 167 16.48 7.26 -13.49
CA ARG A 167 16.07 7.27 -14.90
C ARG A 167 15.04 8.35 -15.22
N HIS A 168 13.98 8.43 -14.42
CA HIS A 168 12.89 9.38 -14.58
C HIS A 168 12.66 10.22 -13.32
N PRO A 169 13.68 10.93 -12.81
CA PRO A 169 13.49 11.84 -11.68
C PRO A 169 12.50 12.98 -11.98
N GLU A 170 12.28 13.32 -13.27
CA GLU A 170 11.23 14.24 -13.70
C GLU A 170 9.81 13.71 -13.44
N GLY A 171 9.64 12.38 -13.46
CA GLY A 171 8.38 11.70 -13.16
C GLY A 171 8.09 11.59 -11.66
N ALA A 172 9.14 11.68 -10.84
CA ALA A 172 9.07 11.54 -9.40
C ALA A 172 9.80 12.68 -8.64
N PRO A 173 9.42 13.94 -8.89
CA PRO A 173 10.14 15.10 -8.35
C PRO A 173 9.89 15.31 -6.84
N GLY A 174 8.92 14.61 -6.26
CA GLY A 174 8.53 14.79 -4.87
C GLY A 174 9.52 14.20 -3.88
N SER A 175 9.33 14.58 -2.62
CA SER A 175 10.04 13.99 -1.49
C SER A 175 9.13 13.79 -0.29
N ALA A 176 9.57 12.95 0.65
CA ALA A 176 8.86 12.62 1.87
C ALA A 176 9.81 12.63 3.08
N ASP A 177 9.39 13.18 4.23
CA ASP A 177 10.13 13.08 5.50
C ASP A 177 9.78 11.80 6.26
N ALA A 178 10.63 10.79 6.13
CA ALA A 178 10.34 9.50 6.70
C ALA A 178 11.13 9.24 7.97
N GLY A 179 10.61 9.78 9.07
CA GLY A 179 11.25 9.62 10.38
C GLY A 179 12.55 10.39 10.51
N GLY A 180 12.64 11.57 9.89
CA GLY A 180 13.80 12.46 9.95
C GLY A 180 14.76 12.33 8.76
N THR A 181 14.49 11.42 7.82
CA THR A 181 15.27 11.28 6.57
C THR A 181 14.42 11.70 5.39
N MET A 182 14.88 12.70 4.63
CA MET A 182 14.21 13.12 3.39
C MET A 182 14.48 12.11 2.28
N ALA A 183 13.45 11.42 1.82
CA ALA A 183 13.49 10.51 0.69
C ALA A 183 12.95 11.20 -0.57
N THR A 184 13.75 11.24 -1.65
CA THR A 184 13.37 11.81 -2.96
C THR A 184 12.89 10.74 -3.92
N GLY A 185 12.06 11.07 -4.89
CA GLY A 185 11.55 10.07 -5.84
C GLY A 185 10.10 9.69 -5.57
N VAL A 186 9.31 10.65 -5.07
CA VAL A 186 7.85 10.50 -4.94
C VAL A 186 7.20 10.88 -6.27
N ILE A 187 6.44 9.94 -6.84
CA ILE A 187 5.77 10.07 -8.14
C ILE A 187 4.78 11.24 -8.14
N ASP A 188 4.83 12.04 -9.20
CA ASP A 188 3.79 13.00 -9.56
C ASP A 188 3.09 12.55 -10.85
N VAL A 189 1.84 12.13 -10.76
CA VAL A 189 1.10 11.66 -11.95
C VAL A 189 0.76 12.80 -12.92
N CYS A 190 0.93 14.06 -12.51
CA CYS A 190 0.74 15.22 -13.38
C CYS A 190 2.01 15.64 -14.15
N SER A 191 3.16 15.04 -13.86
CA SER A 191 4.42 15.38 -14.51
C SER A 191 4.53 14.79 -15.93
N SER A 192 5.56 15.22 -16.66
CA SER A 192 5.91 14.75 -18.00
C SER A 192 7.27 14.08 -17.98
N LEU A 193 7.36 12.93 -18.65
CA LEU A 193 8.58 12.14 -18.79
C LEU A 193 9.41 12.63 -19.97
N ARG A 194 10.72 12.49 -19.85
CA ARG A 194 11.65 12.62 -20.98
C ARG A 194 11.64 11.34 -21.81
N ALA A 195 12.03 11.47 -23.07
CA ALA A 195 12.22 10.32 -23.93
C ALA A 195 13.23 9.33 -23.35
N ASP A 196 12.92 8.04 -23.46
CA ASP A 196 13.78 6.93 -23.06
C ASP A 196 13.63 5.79 -24.06
N GLU A 197 14.73 5.34 -24.64
CA GLU A 197 14.74 4.27 -25.65
C GLU A 197 14.57 2.86 -25.04
N ARG A 198 14.61 2.74 -23.71
CA ARG A 198 14.47 1.46 -23.04
C ARG A 198 13.05 0.91 -23.19
N ALA A 199 12.96 -0.35 -23.61
CA ALA A 199 11.66 -1.04 -23.70
C ALA A 199 11.03 -1.24 -22.31
N TYR A 200 9.73 -1.00 -22.23
CA TYR A 200 8.85 -1.32 -21.10
C TYR A 200 7.70 -2.22 -21.57
N ALA A 201 7.06 -2.93 -20.66
CA ALA A 201 5.95 -3.83 -21.00
C ALA A 201 4.79 -3.13 -21.73
N ALA A 202 4.45 -1.90 -21.33
CA ALA A 202 3.44 -1.09 -22.02
C ALA A 202 4.00 -0.25 -23.18
N TYR A 203 5.31 -0.02 -23.21
CA TYR A 203 5.99 0.84 -24.17
C TYR A 203 7.22 0.11 -24.75
N PRO A 204 7.02 -0.89 -25.63
CA PRO A 204 8.09 -1.77 -26.10
C PRO A 204 9.13 -1.07 -26.99
N GLN A 205 8.82 0.13 -27.50
CA GLN A 205 9.74 0.98 -28.26
C GLN A 205 10.35 2.11 -27.40
N GLY A 206 10.09 2.10 -26.09
CA GLY A 206 10.47 3.18 -25.20
C GLY A 206 9.41 4.25 -25.01
N ILE A 207 9.76 5.24 -24.18
CA ILE A 207 8.92 6.37 -23.81
C ILE A 207 9.20 7.53 -24.77
N GLU A 208 8.13 8.13 -25.31
CA GLU A 208 8.22 9.34 -26.12
C GLU A 208 8.37 10.60 -25.24
N GLU A 209 9.02 11.63 -25.78
CA GLU A 209 9.21 12.90 -25.09
C GLU A 209 7.86 13.54 -24.72
N GLY A 210 7.72 13.93 -23.45
CA GLY A 210 6.54 14.60 -22.96
C GLY A 210 5.38 13.68 -22.59
N LEU A 211 5.54 12.35 -22.69
CA LEU A 211 4.55 11.40 -22.19
C LEU A 211 4.20 11.72 -20.74
N CYS A 212 2.92 11.78 -20.39
CA CYS A 212 2.55 12.02 -19.01
C CYS A 212 2.91 10.81 -18.13
N THR A 213 3.51 11.10 -16.98
CA THR A 213 3.85 10.10 -15.95
C THR A 213 2.64 9.28 -15.52
N GLY A 214 1.48 9.91 -15.29
CA GLY A 214 0.26 9.20 -14.92
C GLY A 214 -0.17 8.19 -15.99
N ASP A 215 -0.07 8.55 -17.26
CA ASP A 215 -0.46 7.69 -18.38
C ASP A 215 0.51 6.49 -18.49
N PHE A 216 1.82 6.74 -18.34
CA PHE A 216 2.83 5.68 -18.27
C PHE A 216 2.54 4.70 -17.12
N VAL A 217 2.37 5.22 -15.90
CA VAL A 217 2.15 4.39 -14.70
C VAL A 217 0.88 3.55 -14.85
N ALA A 218 -0.21 4.14 -15.37
CA ALA A 218 -1.46 3.42 -15.61
C ALA A 218 -1.29 2.24 -16.58
N ALA A 219 -0.71 2.50 -17.76
CA ALA A 219 -0.51 1.48 -18.78
C ALA A 219 0.48 0.39 -18.31
N GLN A 220 1.56 0.81 -17.65
CA GLN A 220 2.60 -0.10 -17.15
C GLN A 220 2.07 -1.01 -16.02
N THR A 221 1.25 -0.46 -15.11
CA THR A 221 0.58 -1.24 -14.06
C THR A 221 -0.40 -2.25 -14.65
N ALA A 222 -1.17 -1.87 -15.66
CA ALA A 222 -2.09 -2.78 -16.35
C ALA A 222 -1.35 -3.91 -17.08
N ALA A 223 -0.23 -3.60 -17.75
CA ALA A 223 0.61 -4.61 -18.38
C ALA A 223 1.19 -5.60 -17.35
N PHE A 224 1.75 -5.10 -16.25
CA PHE A 224 2.31 -5.93 -15.19
C PHE A 224 1.25 -6.83 -14.54
N THR A 225 0.11 -6.26 -14.12
CA THR A 225 -0.95 -7.04 -13.45
C THR A 225 -1.58 -8.09 -14.35
N ARG A 226 -1.69 -7.81 -15.66
CA ARG A 226 -2.09 -8.82 -16.65
C ARG A 226 -1.08 -9.95 -16.74
N ASP A 227 0.19 -9.63 -16.95
CA ASP A 227 1.24 -10.60 -17.22
C ASP A 227 1.60 -11.44 -15.98
N MET A 228 1.39 -10.90 -14.78
CA MET A 228 1.55 -11.61 -13.50
C MET A 228 0.27 -12.31 -13.02
N GLU A 229 -0.81 -12.27 -13.80
CA GLU A 229 -2.11 -12.87 -13.46
C GLU A 229 -2.64 -12.40 -12.09
N LEU A 230 -2.48 -11.10 -11.80
CA LEU A 230 -2.95 -10.47 -10.58
C LEU A 230 -4.41 -10.01 -10.72
N ASP A 231 -5.13 -10.02 -9.60
CA ASP A 231 -6.50 -9.50 -9.56
C ASP A 231 -6.54 -7.97 -9.64
N GLY A 232 -5.42 -7.28 -9.36
CA GLY A 232 -5.35 -5.83 -9.39
C GLY A 232 -4.11 -5.24 -8.73
N VAL A 233 -4.21 -3.96 -8.36
CA VAL A 233 -3.14 -3.17 -7.72
C VAL A 233 -3.65 -2.50 -6.45
N PHE A 234 -2.77 -2.36 -5.47
CA PHE A 234 -2.96 -1.50 -4.31
C PHE A 234 -2.00 -0.31 -4.40
N LEU A 235 -2.56 0.89 -4.60
CA LEU A 235 -1.82 2.14 -4.65
C LEU A 235 -1.50 2.64 -3.23
N GLY A 236 -0.23 2.90 -2.95
CA GLY A 236 0.25 3.37 -1.65
C GLY A 236 -0.07 4.82 -1.32
N ASN A 237 0.40 5.26 -0.15
CA ASN A 237 0.15 6.58 0.46
C ASN A 237 -0.08 7.72 -0.53
N GLN A 238 -1.33 8.17 -0.69
CA GLN A 238 -1.64 9.33 -1.53
C GLN A 238 -1.07 9.25 -2.95
N PHE A 239 -1.08 8.05 -3.55
CA PHE A 239 -0.32 7.76 -4.77
C PHE A 239 -0.48 8.82 -5.86
N GLY A 240 0.65 9.42 -6.26
CA GLY A 240 0.71 10.39 -7.34
C GLY A 240 0.34 11.83 -6.98
N LEU A 241 -0.15 12.10 -5.76
CA LEU A 241 -0.72 13.41 -5.42
C LEU A 241 0.31 14.44 -4.92
N LEU A 242 1.52 13.99 -4.57
CA LEU A 242 2.62 14.76 -3.93
C LEU A 242 2.27 15.40 -2.57
N GLY A 243 3.29 15.71 -1.76
CA GLY A 243 3.11 16.43 -0.49
C GLY A 243 2.70 15.53 0.68
N PHE A 244 3.19 14.29 0.71
CA PHE A 244 2.84 13.24 1.66
C PHE A 244 2.48 13.73 3.08
N TRP A 245 1.40 13.14 3.61
CA TRP A 245 0.93 13.15 5.00
C TRP A 245 0.45 14.51 5.54
N HIS A 246 0.96 15.63 5.06
CA HIS A 246 0.59 16.96 5.57
C HIS A 246 0.02 17.85 4.46
N PRO A 247 -1.20 18.39 4.61
CA PRO A 247 -1.86 19.14 3.54
C PRO A 247 -1.16 20.44 3.14
N ASP A 248 -0.28 20.96 3.99
CA ASP A 248 0.54 22.14 3.68
C ASP A 248 1.74 21.84 2.78
N ASN A 249 2.08 20.55 2.59
CA ASN A 249 3.10 20.12 1.64
C ASN A 249 2.51 19.84 0.25
N ALA A 250 1.18 19.85 0.12
CA ALA A 250 0.50 19.60 -1.14
C ALA A 250 0.79 20.70 -2.17
N PRO A 251 1.03 20.36 -3.45
CA PRO A 251 1.11 21.37 -4.50
C PRO A 251 -0.21 22.14 -4.64
N GLU A 252 -0.15 23.35 -5.19
CA GLU A 252 -1.35 24.15 -5.42
C GLU A 252 -2.36 23.36 -6.28
N PRO A 253 -3.64 23.25 -5.86
CA PRO A 253 -4.64 22.43 -6.52
C PRO A 253 -5.28 23.20 -7.68
N THR A 254 -4.47 23.62 -8.66
CA THR A 254 -4.90 24.40 -9.82
C THR A 254 -5.90 23.61 -10.68
N PRO A 255 -6.69 24.27 -11.55
CA PRO A 255 -7.58 23.58 -12.49
C PRO A 255 -6.86 22.53 -13.34
N GLU A 256 -5.63 22.81 -13.78
CA GLU A 256 -4.80 21.91 -14.57
C GLU A 256 -4.37 20.69 -13.76
N ARG A 257 -3.94 20.89 -12.49
CA ARG A 257 -3.59 19.78 -11.61
C ARG A 257 -4.80 18.90 -11.32
N ARG A 258 -5.97 19.50 -11.05
CA ARG A 258 -7.23 18.76 -10.85
C ARG A 258 -7.58 17.91 -12.07
N ALA A 259 -7.49 18.48 -13.27
CA ALA A 259 -7.72 17.75 -14.51
C ALA A 259 -6.69 16.63 -14.72
N GLY A 260 -5.42 16.86 -14.37
CA GLY A 260 -4.35 15.85 -14.44
C GLY A 260 -4.58 14.67 -13.50
N ILE A 261 -4.96 14.92 -12.24
CA ILE A 261 -5.29 13.86 -11.28
C ILE A 261 -6.51 13.05 -11.76
N THR A 262 -7.57 13.72 -12.24
CA THR A 262 -8.73 13.01 -12.81
C THR A 262 -8.35 12.18 -14.02
N ARG A 263 -7.53 12.71 -14.95
CA ARG A 263 -7.03 11.96 -16.11
C ARG A 263 -6.28 10.70 -15.67
N PHE A 264 -5.44 10.78 -14.64
CA PHE A 264 -4.73 9.61 -14.13
C PHE A 264 -5.69 8.51 -13.66
N PHE A 265 -6.68 8.83 -12.83
CA PHE A 265 -7.62 7.80 -12.36
C PHE A 265 -8.54 7.27 -13.46
N ASP A 266 -8.95 8.13 -14.42
CA ASP A 266 -9.68 7.70 -15.62
C ASP A 266 -8.87 6.71 -16.44
N GLY A 267 -7.63 7.08 -16.77
CA GLY A 267 -6.72 6.25 -17.55
C GLY A 267 -6.37 4.95 -16.82
N LEU A 268 -6.11 5.00 -15.52
CA LEU A 268 -5.87 3.79 -14.73
C LEU A 268 -7.10 2.86 -14.76
N ARG A 269 -8.31 3.40 -14.57
CA ARG A 269 -9.53 2.59 -14.62
C ARG A 269 -9.74 1.94 -15.98
N GLU A 270 -9.55 2.71 -17.05
CA GLU A 270 -9.66 2.24 -18.44
C GLU A 270 -8.66 1.11 -18.72
N GLN A 271 -7.39 1.32 -18.39
CA GLN A 271 -6.32 0.33 -18.64
C GLN A 271 -6.50 -0.94 -17.79
N MET A 272 -6.94 -0.80 -16.54
CA MET A 272 -7.12 -1.93 -15.63
C MET A 272 -8.37 -2.76 -15.96
N GLY A 273 -9.38 -2.18 -16.61
CA GLY A 273 -10.65 -2.85 -16.92
C GLY A 273 -11.33 -3.32 -15.63
N ASP A 274 -11.71 -4.60 -15.57
CA ASP A 274 -12.37 -5.22 -14.40
C ASP A 274 -11.41 -5.58 -13.25
N ARG A 275 -10.09 -5.36 -13.39
CA ARG A 275 -9.13 -5.62 -12.31
C ARG A 275 -9.31 -4.62 -11.17
N LEU A 276 -8.98 -5.02 -9.96
CA LEU A 276 -9.18 -4.20 -8.76
C LEU A 276 -8.17 -3.04 -8.68
N ILE A 277 -8.66 -1.86 -8.30
CA ILE A 277 -7.83 -0.70 -7.93
C ILE A 277 -8.14 -0.34 -6.49
N TYR A 278 -7.19 -0.63 -5.60
CA TYR A 278 -7.27 -0.26 -4.20
C TYR A 278 -6.36 0.93 -3.95
N TRP A 279 -6.70 1.76 -2.97
CA TRP A 279 -5.93 2.95 -2.67
C TRP A 279 -5.80 3.18 -1.16
N MET A 280 -4.59 3.55 -0.75
CA MET A 280 -4.28 3.97 0.61
C MET A 280 -4.50 5.47 0.72
N ASP A 281 -5.34 5.87 1.67
CA ASP A 281 -5.71 7.27 1.81
C ASP A 281 -4.62 8.18 2.37
N SER A 282 -4.97 9.46 2.47
CA SER A 282 -4.09 10.50 2.99
C SER A 282 -3.99 10.61 4.49
N TYR A 283 -4.73 9.81 5.27
CA TYR A 283 -5.03 10.03 6.69
C TYR A 283 -5.99 11.19 6.99
N TRP A 284 -6.37 11.98 5.99
CA TRP A 284 -7.24 13.15 6.15
C TRP A 284 -8.64 12.92 5.59
N PRO A 285 -9.66 13.66 6.06
CA PRO A 285 -10.98 13.67 5.44
C PRO A 285 -10.95 13.99 3.95
N ALA A 286 -11.87 13.42 3.19
CA ALA A 286 -11.88 13.52 1.73
C ALA A 286 -12.10 14.96 1.25
N GLU A 287 -12.72 15.80 2.08
CA GLU A 287 -12.82 17.24 1.84
C GLU A 287 -11.44 17.89 1.81
N VAL A 288 -10.59 17.56 2.78
CA VAL A 288 -9.20 18.07 2.83
C VAL A 288 -8.43 17.57 1.62
N GLU A 289 -8.62 16.32 1.20
CA GLU A 289 -7.95 15.81 0.01
C GLU A 289 -8.44 16.43 -1.29
N GLY A 290 -9.74 16.67 -1.41
CA GLY A 290 -10.30 17.39 -2.54
C GLY A 290 -9.80 18.83 -2.58
N GLU A 291 -9.70 19.49 -1.43
CA GLU A 291 -9.21 20.85 -1.33
C GLU A 291 -7.71 20.94 -1.63
N ARG A 292 -6.88 20.05 -1.09
CA ARG A 292 -5.42 20.19 -1.05
C ARG A 292 -4.70 19.35 -2.10
N TRP A 293 -5.13 18.11 -2.30
CA TRP A 293 -4.49 17.16 -3.21
C TRP A 293 -5.28 16.92 -4.51
N ALA A 294 -6.37 17.66 -4.71
CA ALA A 294 -7.26 17.52 -5.86
C ALA A 294 -7.91 16.13 -6.00
N MET A 295 -7.96 15.33 -4.93
CA MET A 295 -8.65 14.03 -4.94
C MET A 295 -10.17 14.24 -4.83
N SER A 296 -10.86 14.22 -5.97
CA SER A 296 -12.29 14.50 -6.01
C SER A 296 -13.14 13.27 -5.67
N PRO A 297 -14.42 13.47 -5.25
CA PRO A 297 -15.37 12.36 -5.12
C PRO A 297 -15.57 11.56 -6.41
N GLU A 298 -15.34 12.17 -7.58
CA GLU A 298 -15.37 11.50 -8.88
C GLU A 298 -14.18 10.54 -9.00
N ASN A 299 -12.97 10.97 -8.64
CA ASN A 299 -11.78 10.11 -8.67
C ASN A 299 -11.95 8.87 -7.78
N TYR A 300 -12.59 9.04 -6.61
CA TYR A 300 -12.95 7.94 -5.72
C TYR A 300 -13.82 6.86 -6.38
N ARG A 301 -14.66 7.21 -7.36
CA ARG A 301 -15.52 6.24 -8.06
C ARG A 301 -14.76 5.32 -9.02
N ARG A 302 -13.50 5.64 -9.34
CA ARG A 302 -12.63 4.74 -10.11
C ARG A 302 -12.01 3.64 -9.26
N LEU A 303 -12.14 3.73 -7.94
CA LEU A 303 -11.56 2.80 -6.99
C LEU A 303 -12.56 1.71 -6.60
N ASP A 304 -12.05 0.50 -6.40
CA ASP A 304 -12.82 -0.64 -5.89
C ASP A 304 -12.83 -0.67 -4.36
N ALA A 305 -11.74 -0.23 -3.73
CA ALA A 305 -11.64 -0.08 -2.29
C ALA A 305 -10.70 1.06 -1.88
N VAL A 306 -10.96 1.63 -0.71
CA VAL A 306 -10.09 2.57 -0.02
C VAL A 306 -9.76 2.03 1.38
N MET A 307 -8.48 2.06 1.73
CA MET A 307 -8.03 1.85 3.10
C MET A 307 -8.08 3.16 3.87
N VAL A 308 -8.79 3.13 5.00
CA VAL A 308 -8.74 4.18 6.02
C VAL A 308 -7.51 3.94 6.87
N SER A 309 -6.47 4.72 6.64
CA SER A 309 -5.15 4.49 7.21
C SER A 309 -5.07 5.00 8.66
N ASN A 310 -4.56 4.15 9.55
CA ASN A 310 -4.53 4.38 11.01
C ASN A 310 -3.13 4.17 11.62
N PHE A 311 -2.07 4.21 10.79
CA PHE A 311 -0.71 3.92 11.24
C PHE A 311 -0.22 4.91 12.31
N ALA A 312 0.27 4.37 13.42
CA ALA A 312 0.67 5.11 14.62
C ALA A 312 1.80 6.12 14.37
N VAL A 313 2.59 5.88 13.32
CA VAL A 313 3.70 6.73 12.85
C VAL A 313 3.26 8.08 12.28
N LEU A 314 2.07 8.15 11.70
CA LEU A 314 1.70 9.26 10.80
C LEU A 314 0.36 9.90 11.16
N VAL A 315 -0.45 9.22 11.98
CA VAL A 315 -1.81 9.66 12.26
C VAL A 315 -1.91 10.52 13.50
N GLU A 316 -2.40 11.74 13.31
CA GLU A 316 -3.11 12.43 14.39
C GLU A 316 -4.41 11.69 14.70
N ARG A 317 -4.50 11.07 15.88
CA ARG A 317 -5.69 10.27 16.27
C ARG A 317 -7.01 11.03 16.11
N THR A 318 -6.97 12.35 16.20
CA THR A 318 -8.10 13.26 15.96
C THR A 318 -8.67 13.19 14.55
N GLN A 319 -7.88 12.73 13.57
CA GLN A 319 -8.30 12.61 12.16
C GLN A 319 -8.89 11.23 11.81
N ILE A 320 -8.68 10.19 12.63
CA ILE A 320 -9.16 8.81 12.34
C ILE A 320 -10.68 8.79 12.07
N ILE A 321 -11.47 9.33 12.99
CA ILE A 321 -12.94 9.33 12.87
C ILE A 321 -13.40 10.22 11.71
N PRO A 322 -13.00 11.51 11.61
CA PRO A 322 -13.36 12.35 10.46
C PRO A 322 -13.00 11.73 9.11
N ASN A 323 -11.81 11.11 9.02
CA ASN A 323 -11.36 10.43 7.83
C ASN A 323 -12.28 9.25 7.48
N LEU A 324 -12.50 8.32 8.42
CA LEU A 324 -13.42 7.20 8.26
C LEU A 324 -14.82 7.64 7.83
N GLU A 325 -15.42 8.60 8.54
CA GLU A 325 -16.77 9.07 8.27
C GLU A 325 -16.92 9.67 6.88
N SER A 326 -15.93 10.44 6.41
CA SER A 326 -15.96 10.99 5.05
C SER A 326 -15.88 9.90 3.98
N ARG A 327 -15.14 8.80 4.20
CA ARG A 327 -15.08 7.66 3.26
C ARG A 327 -16.36 6.85 3.25
N LEU A 328 -16.93 6.58 4.44
CA LEU A 328 -18.26 5.98 4.54
C LEU A 328 -19.31 6.83 3.82
N ARG A 329 -19.23 8.16 3.93
CA ARG A 329 -20.14 9.07 3.23
C ARG A 329 -19.98 8.99 1.71
N ILE A 330 -18.76 8.98 1.20
CA ILE A 330 -18.51 8.81 -0.25
C ILE A 330 -19.07 7.48 -0.74
N ARG A 331 -18.87 6.39 0.01
CA ARG A 331 -19.43 5.09 -0.34
C ARG A 331 -20.96 5.07 -0.35
N ASP A 332 -21.58 5.62 0.69
CA ASP A 332 -23.03 5.62 0.89
C ASP A 332 -23.74 6.58 -0.11
N GLN A 333 -23.04 7.61 -0.57
CA GLN A 333 -23.54 8.57 -1.55
C GLN A 333 -23.20 8.12 -2.99
N HIS A 334 -23.96 8.61 -3.97
CA HIS A 334 -23.64 8.51 -5.41
C HIS A 334 -23.76 7.14 -6.10
N GLY A 335 -24.55 6.20 -5.59
CA GLY A 335 -24.88 4.97 -6.31
C GLY A 335 -23.84 3.84 -6.19
N GLY A 336 -22.96 3.93 -5.20
CA GLY A 336 -21.91 2.96 -4.88
C GLY A 336 -20.52 3.57 -5.05
N GLY A 337 -19.90 3.98 -3.94
CA GLY A 337 -18.47 4.33 -3.90
C GLY A 337 -17.58 3.12 -3.55
N PRO A 338 -16.27 3.32 -3.38
CA PRO A 338 -15.34 2.24 -3.08
C PRO A 338 -15.68 1.58 -1.74
N LYS A 339 -15.40 0.28 -1.63
CA LYS A 339 -15.42 -0.41 -0.34
C LYS A 339 -14.51 0.31 0.66
N VAL A 340 -14.95 0.42 1.91
CA VAL A 340 -14.19 1.07 2.98
C VAL A 340 -13.56 0.01 3.88
N LEU A 341 -12.23 -0.07 3.86
CA LEU A 341 -11.44 -0.99 4.68
C LEU A 341 -10.85 -0.25 5.87
N PHE A 342 -11.17 -0.68 7.08
CA PHE A 342 -10.58 -0.10 8.30
C PHE A 342 -9.22 -0.76 8.58
N SER A 343 -8.16 0.04 8.67
CA SER A 343 -6.84 -0.51 9.00
C SER A 343 -6.67 -0.74 10.50
N PHE A 344 -6.12 -1.90 10.86
CA PHE A 344 -5.55 -2.14 12.18
C PHE A 344 -4.03 -2.11 12.09
N ASP A 345 -3.40 -1.34 12.98
CA ASP A 345 -1.95 -1.23 13.05
C ASP A 345 -1.40 -2.11 14.19
N PHE A 346 -0.68 -3.16 13.80
CA PHE A 346 -0.03 -4.09 14.73
C PHE A 346 1.48 -3.88 14.76
N VAL A 347 2.03 -3.88 13.55
CA VAL A 347 3.42 -3.77 13.15
C VAL A 347 3.43 -3.13 11.78
N ASP A 348 4.61 -2.72 11.36
CA ASP A 348 4.84 -2.25 10.02
C ASP A 348 6.13 -2.90 9.50
N PRO A 349 6.17 -3.40 8.25
CA PRO A 349 7.35 -4.06 7.69
C PRO A 349 8.55 -3.12 7.44
N TRP A 350 8.41 -1.85 7.81
CA TRP A 350 9.32 -0.74 7.49
C TRP A 350 9.65 0.11 8.70
N TYR A 351 8.80 0.11 9.72
CA TYR A 351 9.10 0.71 11.01
C TYR A 351 9.32 -0.33 12.10
N THR A 352 10.22 -0.03 13.03
CA THR A 352 10.44 -0.87 14.21
C THR A 352 9.52 -0.42 15.33
N TYR A 353 8.27 -0.90 15.33
CA TYR A 353 7.35 -0.76 16.45
C TYR A 353 6.40 -1.96 16.54
N ARG A 354 5.80 -2.13 17.71
CA ARG A 354 4.69 -3.05 17.96
C ARG A 354 3.61 -2.25 18.67
N VAL A 355 2.57 -1.78 17.97
CA VAL A 355 1.60 -0.83 18.54
C VAL A 355 0.98 -1.36 19.82
N HIS A 356 0.65 -2.65 19.86
CA HIS A 356 0.05 -3.28 21.03
C HIS A 356 0.93 -3.23 22.30
N LEU A 357 2.25 -3.05 22.18
CA LEU A 357 3.19 -2.89 23.31
C LEU A 357 3.66 -1.44 23.46
N ASP A 358 4.11 -0.86 22.36
CA ASP A 358 4.84 0.40 22.33
C ASP A 358 3.88 1.61 22.32
N ASP A 359 2.63 1.44 21.88
CA ASP A 359 1.53 2.43 21.97
C ASP A 359 0.17 1.77 22.16
N ARG A 360 0.04 1.07 23.29
CA ARG A 360 -1.19 0.36 23.68
C ARG A 360 -2.44 1.26 23.62
N LYS A 361 -2.29 2.55 23.91
CA LYS A 361 -3.38 3.52 23.86
C LYS A 361 -3.91 3.70 22.42
N ASN A 362 -3.04 3.71 21.41
CA ASN A 362 -3.50 3.77 20.01
C ASN A 362 -4.16 2.45 19.60
N PHE A 363 -3.57 1.33 19.98
CA PHE A 363 -4.13 0.00 19.73
C PHE A 363 -5.57 -0.14 20.27
N GLU A 364 -5.79 0.23 21.53
CA GLU A 364 -7.11 0.21 22.16
C GLU A 364 -8.08 1.23 21.55
N TYR A 365 -7.57 2.39 21.12
CA TYR A 365 -8.37 3.41 20.44
C TYR A 365 -8.90 2.90 19.09
N GLN A 366 -8.08 2.22 18.29
CA GLN A 366 -8.52 1.59 17.04
C GLN A 366 -9.64 0.58 17.28
N HIS A 367 -9.54 -0.24 18.35
CA HIS A 367 -10.62 -1.14 18.75
C HIS A 367 -11.89 -0.39 19.14
N GLN A 368 -11.78 0.71 19.89
CA GLN A 368 -12.92 1.54 20.26
C GLN A 368 -13.63 2.10 19.03
N VAL A 369 -12.88 2.67 18.08
CA VAL A 369 -13.40 3.20 16.83
C VAL A 369 -14.09 2.09 16.04
N TYR A 370 -13.46 0.92 15.88
CA TYR A 370 -14.07 -0.19 15.14
C TYR A 370 -15.32 -0.74 15.84
N ARG A 371 -15.38 -0.79 17.17
CA ARG A 371 -16.62 -1.19 17.87
C ARG A 371 -17.80 -0.26 17.58
N GLN A 372 -17.53 1.02 17.30
CA GLN A 372 -18.52 2.06 17.05
C GLN A 372 -18.92 2.18 15.58
N TYR A 373 -17.97 2.05 14.65
CA TYR A 373 -18.19 2.29 13.21
C TYR A 373 -17.96 1.06 12.33
N GLY A 374 -17.35 0.02 12.89
CA GLY A 374 -16.95 -1.17 12.15
C GLY A 374 -18.12 -1.91 11.55
N ASP A 375 -19.36 -1.71 12.03
CA ASP A 375 -20.59 -2.25 11.45
C ASP A 375 -20.94 -1.60 10.10
N ARG A 376 -20.33 -0.47 9.80
CA ARG A 376 -20.42 0.21 8.52
C ARG A 376 -19.22 -0.04 7.62
N CYS A 377 -18.13 -0.68 8.04
CA CYS A 377 -16.97 -0.94 7.18
C CYS A 377 -17.18 -2.19 6.30
N ASP A 378 -16.64 -2.21 5.08
CA ASP A 378 -16.75 -3.38 4.20
C ASP A 378 -15.71 -4.46 4.57
N GLY A 379 -14.64 -4.06 5.25
CA GLY A 379 -13.59 -4.99 5.68
C GLY A 379 -12.57 -4.36 6.60
N VAL A 380 -11.54 -5.15 6.88
CA VAL A 380 -10.39 -4.78 7.70
C VAL A 380 -9.11 -5.06 6.94
N THR A 381 -8.06 -4.33 7.29
CA THR A 381 -6.75 -4.48 6.65
C THR A 381 -5.60 -4.32 7.62
N PHE A 382 -4.52 -5.08 7.46
CA PHE A 382 -3.32 -4.94 8.30
C PHE A 382 -2.08 -5.60 7.68
N PHE A 383 -0.89 -5.20 8.14
CA PHE A 383 0.37 -5.89 7.83
C PHE A 383 0.46 -7.23 8.53
N ALA A 384 0.69 -8.28 7.73
CA ALA A 384 0.81 -9.64 8.19
C ALA A 384 2.24 -10.02 8.58
N ASN A 385 3.22 -9.14 8.40
CA ASN A 385 4.56 -9.37 8.92
C ASN A 385 5.27 -8.09 9.32
N ASP A 386 6.18 -8.23 10.28
CA ASP A 386 7.04 -7.16 10.75
C ASP A 386 8.24 -6.94 9.80
N THR A 387 9.10 -6.01 10.19
CA THR A 387 10.30 -5.62 9.43
C THR A 387 11.33 -6.73 9.22
N PHE A 388 11.23 -7.81 10.00
CA PHE A 388 12.10 -8.99 9.91
C PHE A 388 11.42 -10.17 9.22
N GLY A 389 10.17 -10.02 8.77
CA GLY A 389 9.40 -11.10 8.15
C GLY A 389 8.71 -12.04 9.15
N HIS A 390 8.69 -11.71 10.44
CA HIS A 390 7.91 -12.46 11.41
C HIS A 390 6.43 -12.09 11.32
N PHE A 391 5.56 -13.09 11.47
CA PHE A 391 4.13 -12.83 11.54
C PHE A 391 3.76 -12.07 12.82
N VAL A 392 2.67 -11.31 12.76
CA VAL A 392 2.08 -10.68 13.94
C VAL A 392 1.76 -11.76 14.98
N THR A 393 2.14 -11.57 16.23
CA THR A 393 1.96 -12.58 17.27
C THR A 393 0.47 -12.85 17.56
N HIS A 394 0.15 -14.07 18.00
CA HIS A 394 -1.24 -14.46 18.24
C HIS A 394 -2.02 -13.59 19.24
N PRO A 395 -1.46 -13.15 20.39
CA PRO A 395 -2.26 -12.40 21.38
C PRO A 395 -2.94 -11.13 20.84
N PRO A 396 -2.25 -10.17 20.19
CA PRO A 396 -2.92 -8.99 19.63
C PRO A 396 -3.85 -9.33 18.46
N LEU A 397 -3.55 -10.38 17.66
CA LEU A 397 -4.44 -10.85 16.61
C LEU A 397 -5.76 -11.37 17.18
N ALA A 398 -5.72 -12.26 18.16
CA ALA A 398 -6.90 -12.83 18.79
C ALA A 398 -7.75 -11.74 19.49
N GLU A 399 -7.10 -10.81 20.18
CA GLU A 399 -7.78 -9.68 20.83
C GLU A 399 -8.55 -8.83 19.80
N THR A 400 -7.92 -8.53 18.67
CA THR A 400 -8.55 -7.71 17.61
C THR A 400 -9.60 -8.49 16.83
N HIS A 401 -9.38 -9.79 16.58
CA HIS A 401 -10.35 -10.67 15.92
C HIS A 401 -11.65 -10.77 16.73
N ALA A 402 -11.56 -10.87 18.05
CA ALA A 402 -12.73 -10.84 18.95
C ALA A 402 -13.52 -9.51 18.84
N VAL A 403 -12.84 -8.39 18.62
CA VAL A 403 -13.50 -7.09 18.36
C VAL A 403 -14.21 -7.10 17.02
N VAL A 404 -13.56 -7.62 15.97
CA VAL A 404 -14.13 -7.67 14.63
C VAL A 404 -15.35 -8.58 14.58
N THR A 405 -15.24 -9.81 15.06
CA THR A 405 -16.34 -10.79 15.11
C THR A 405 -17.50 -10.30 15.96
N GLY A 406 -17.25 -9.70 17.13
CA GLY A 406 -18.30 -9.11 17.96
C GLY A 406 -19.04 -7.94 17.31
N VAL A 407 -18.46 -7.28 16.30
CA VAL A 407 -19.16 -6.30 15.45
C VAL A 407 -19.98 -6.99 14.36
N LEU A 408 -19.41 -8.02 13.71
CA LEU A 408 -20.09 -8.76 12.65
C LEU A 408 -21.34 -9.49 13.16
N ASP A 409 -21.26 -10.12 14.34
CA ASP A 409 -22.39 -10.80 14.96
C ASP A 409 -23.57 -9.84 15.18
N ARG A 410 -23.28 -8.62 15.62
CA ARG A 410 -24.29 -7.55 15.83
C ARG A 410 -24.96 -7.07 14.54
N ARG A 411 -24.36 -7.29 13.36
CA ARG A 411 -25.01 -6.98 12.07
C ARG A 411 -26.07 -8.01 11.67
N THR A 412 -25.88 -9.25 12.14
CA THR A 412 -26.72 -10.39 11.76
C THR A 412 -27.93 -10.59 12.68
N THR A 413 -27.90 -9.99 13.87
CA THR A 413 -29.02 -9.89 14.83
C THR A 413 -29.87 -8.66 14.57
#